data_AF-A0A3P3YXR1-F1
#
_entry.id   AF-A0A3P3YXR1-F1
#
_cell.length_a   1.000
_cell.length_b   1.000
_cell.length_c   1.000
_cell.angle_alpha   90.00
_cell.angle_beta   90.00
_cell.angle_gamma   90.00
#
_symmetry.space_group_name_H-M   'P 1'
#
loop_
_entity.id
_entity.type
_entity.pdbx_description
1 polymer ?
#
loop_
_entity_poly.entity_id
_entity_poly.type
_entity_poly.pdbx_seq_one_letter_code
_entity_poly.pdbx_strand_id
1 'polypeptide(L)'
;MSPACASPALVATLCAELDALETTLLRSLSIGDARRVLALLHDVDVQLCCSVGVAAPIAESSNGTDSCSAKGDIIRSAGSSAGGTLLRLRSIFVAQLTIPQQDALMRVLYVCMASCASGVTAPTFKGLCGAPTAAQEAHAPLSPAAVHHLYEWHAALHDAAGDGAVVRALMSR
;
A
#
# COMPACT_ATOMS: atom_id res chain seq x y z
N MET A 1 -16.64 22.25 -1.53
CA MET A 1 -16.37 21.10 -0.63
C MET A 1 -14.90 21.18 -0.27
N SER A 2 -14.58 21.50 0.98
CA SER A 2 -13.19 21.56 1.44
C SER A 2 -12.63 20.14 1.48
N PRO A 3 -11.43 19.87 0.93
CA PRO A 3 -10.80 18.57 1.09
C PRO A 3 -10.47 18.39 2.57
N ALA A 4 -10.79 17.23 3.12
CA ALA A 4 -10.45 16.86 4.48
C ALA A 4 -8.91 16.80 4.58
N CYS A 5 -8.31 17.90 5.03
CA CYS A 5 -6.91 17.96 5.41
C CYS A 5 -6.64 16.86 6.45
N ALA A 6 -5.57 16.10 6.24
CA ALA A 6 -5.01 15.04 7.09
C ALA A 6 -5.78 14.80 8.40
N SER A 7 -6.54 13.72 8.48
CA SER A 7 -7.09 13.31 9.76
C SER A 7 -5.95 12.68 10.57
N PRO A 8 -5.48 13.30 11.67
CA PRO A 8 -4.44 12.71 12.52
C PRO A 8 -4.84 11.32 13.05
N ALA A 9 -6.14 11.00 13.02
CA ALA A 9 -6.64 9.68 13.35
C ALA A 9 -6.11 8.58 12.42
N LEU A 10 -5.97 8.82 11.11
CA LEU A 10 -5.53 7.78 10.18
C LEU A 10 -4.07 7.40 10.40
N VAL A 11 -3.20 8.41 10.55
CA VAL A 11 -1.79 8.19 10.86
C VAL A 11 -1.65 7.48 12.21
N ALA A 12 -2.41 7.90 13.21
CA ALA A 12 -2.43 7.23 14.50
C ALA A 12 -2.89 5.75 14.39
N THR A 13 -3.90 5.47 13.56
CA THR A 13 -4.34 4.10 13.28
C THR A 13 -3.25 3.28 12.60
N LEU A 14 -2.57 3.82 11.57
CA LEU A 14 -1.46 3.11 10.93
C LEU A 14 -0.35 2.80 11.94
N CYS A 15 0.08 3.80 12.73
CA CYS A 15 1.11 3.59 13.74
C CYS A 15 0.70 2.53 14.76
N ALA A 16 -0.56 2.54 15.23
CA ALA A 16 -1.06 1.54 16.16
C ALA A 16 -1.07 0.12 15.56
N GLU A 17 -1.44 -0.03 14.28
CA GLU A 17 -1.36 -1.32 13.59
C GLU A 17 0.10 -1.78 13.43
N LEU A 18 1.04 -0.87 13.13
CA LEU A 18 2.47 -1.20 13.05
C LEU A 18 3.05 -1.57 14.41
N ASP A 19 2.65 -0.89 15.48
CA ASP A 19 3.06 -1.19 16.86
C ASP A 19 2.53 -2.55 17.32
N ALA A 20 1.29 -2.90 16.94
CA ALA A 20 0.73 -4.22 17.21
C ALA A 20 1.51 -5.35 16.50
N LEU A 21 2.17 -5.04 15.39
CA LEU A 21 3.00 -5.96 14.60
C LEU A 21 4.49 -5.91 14.95
N GLU A 22 4.90 -5.08 15.92
CA GLU A 22 6.31 -4.84 16.28
C GLU A 22 7.06 -6.15 16.58
N THR A 23 6.43 -7.01 17.39
CA THR A 23 7.01 -8.29 17.84
C THR A 23 6.67 -9.46 16.91
N THR A 24 5.83 -9.23 15.89
CA THR A 24 5.42 -10.28 14.97
C THR A 24 6.54 -10.56 13.97
N LEU A 25 7.00 -11.80 13.95
CA LEU A 25 8.05 -12.26 13.06
C LEU A 25 7.55 -12.32 11.62
N LEU A 26 8.45 -12.09 10.66
CA LEU A 26 8.12 -12.12 9.23
C LEU A 26 7.42 -13.43 8.81
N ARG A 27 7.85 -14.56 9.36
CA ARG A 27 7.29 -15.89 9.03
C ARG A 27 5.93 -16.17 9.64
N SER A 28 5.57 -15.48 10.73
CA SER A 28 4.29 -15.64 11.43
C SER A 28 3.28 -14.56 11.06
N LEU A 29 3.71 -13.49 10.37
CA LEU A 29 2.84 -12.40 9.95
C LEU A 29 1.81 -12.91 8.93
N SER A 30 0.53 -12.74 9.26
CA SER A 30 -0.54 -13.19 8.36
C SER A 30 -0.67 -12.25 7.15
N ILE A 31 -0.98 -12.83 5.98
CA ILE A 31 -1.26 -12.04 4.78
C ILE A 31 -2.49 -11.14 4.96
N GLY A 32 -3.44 -11.54 5.81
CA GLY A 32 -4.61 -10.73 6.14
C GLY A 32 -4.22 -9.41 6.84
N ASP A 33 -3.35 -9.49 7.85
CA ASP A 33 -2.87 -8.31 8.58
C ASP A 33 -2.03 -7.42 7.66
N ALA A 34 -1.16 -8.03 6.86
CA ALA A 34 -0.33 -7.29 5.90
C ALA A 34 -1.17 -6.53 4.86
N ARG A 35 -2.27 -7.12 4.37
CA ARG A 35 -3.19 -6.45 3.42
C ARG A 35 -4.01 -5.34 4.07
N ARG A 36 -4.40 -5.48 5.34
CA ARG A 36 -5.07 -4.39 6.07
C ARG A 36 -4.16 -3.17 6.20
N VAL A 37 -2.89 -3.38 6.57
CA VAL A 37 -1.90 -2.30 6.62
C VAL A 37 -1.67 -1.69 5.23
N LEU A 38 -1.55 -2.52 4.18
CA LEU A 38 -1.41 -2.01 2.80
C LEU A 38 -2.60 -1.16 2.35
N ALA A 39 -3.82 -1.49 2.78
CA ALA A 39 -5.01 -0.67 2.52
C ALA A 39 -4.94 0.69 3.23
N LEU A 40 -4.48 0.72 4.48
CA LEU A 40 -4.27 1.97 5.22
C LEU A 40 -3.23 2.88 4.55
N LEU A 41 -2.17 2.30 3.96
CA LEU A 41 -1.15 3.07 3.24
C LEU A 41 -1.72 3.83 2.03
N HIS A 42 -2.72 3.25 1.35
CA HIS A 42 -3.40 3.93 0.24
C HIS A 42 -4.11 5.20 0.74
N ASP A 43 -4.82 5.09 1.86
CA ASP A 43 -5.51 6.24 2.46
C ASP A 43 -4.51 7.30 2.97
N VAL A 44 -3.34 6.87 3.45
CA VAL A 44 -2.24 7.77 3.81
C VAL A 44 -1.70 8.50 2.57
N ASP A 45 -1.55 7.84 1.42
CA ASP A 45 -1.14 8.53 0.18
C ASP A 45 -2.11 9.62 -0.24
N VAL A 46 -3.42 9.35 -0.17
CA VAL A 46 -4.45 10.36 -0.42
C VAL A 46 -4.25 11.56 0.50
N GLN A 47 -4.00 11.33 1.79
CA GLN A 47 -3.75 12.41 2.75
C GLN A 47 -2.46 13.18 2.49
N LEU A 48 -1.37 12.48 2.19
CA LEU A 48 -0.08 13.08 1.85
C LEU A 48 -0.23 14.00 0.63
N CYS A 49 -0.89 13.52 -0.43
CA CYS A 49 -1.19 14.34 -1.61
C CYS A 49 -2.06 15.57 -1.26
N CYS A 50 -3.13 15.39 -0.49
CA CYS A 50 -3.98 16.50 -0.07
C CYS A 50 -3.24 17.57 0.75
N SER A 51 -2.27 17.17 1.58
CA SER A 51 -1.51 18.07 2.45
C SER A 51 -0.66 19.09 1.70
N VAL A 52 -0.24 18.76 0.48
CA VAL A 52 0.60 19.61 -0.38
C VAL A 52 -0.12 20.09 -1.65
N GLY A 53 -1.43 19.85 -1.76
CA GLY A 53 -2.21 20.24 -2.93
C GLY A 53 -1.88 19.48 -4.21
N VAL A 54 -1.34 18.26 -4.09
CA VAL A 54 -1.05 17.35 -5.22
C VAL A 54 -2.28 16.47 -5.48
N ALA A 55 -2.53 16.12 -6.74
CA ALA A 55 -3.60 15.19 -7.10
C ALA A 55 -3.38 13.84 -6.40
N ALA A 56 -4.39 13.37 -5.68
CA ALA A 56 -4.35 12.06 -5.03
C ALA A 56 -4.30 10.95 -6.09
N PRO A 57 -3.63 9.82 -5.81
CA PRO A 57 -3.76 8.63 -6.65
C PRO A 57 -5.23 8.21 -6.73
N ILE A 58 -5.70 7.92 -7.94
CA ILE A 58 -7.09 7.54 -8.20
C ILE A 58 -7.26 6.09 -7.75
N ALA A 59 -8.05 5.86 -6.69
CA ALA A 59 -8.51 4.52 -6.35
C ALA A 59 -9.36 3.98 -7.51
N GLU A 60 -8.98 2.84 -8.09
CA GLU A 60 -9.79 2.20 -9.12
C GLU A 60 -11.12 1.74 -8.51
N SER A 61 -12.17 2.53 -8.71
CA SER A 61 -13.54 2.09 -8.54
C SER A 61 -13.80 0.98 -9.55
N SER A 62 -13.93 -0.25 -9.07
CA SER A 62 -14.47 -1.36 -9.86
C SER A 62 -15.95 -1.10 -10.19
N ASN A 63 -16.22 -0.29 -11.20
CA ASN A 63 -17.50 -0.24 -11.87
C ASN A 63 -17.23 0.03 -13.35
N GLY A 64 -17.41 -1.01 -14.16
CA GLY A 64 -17.38 -0.89 -15.60
C GLY A 64 -18.52 -0.02 -16.09
N THR A 65 -18.20 0.89 -17.00
CA THR A 65 -18.94 1.08 -18.25
C THR A 65 -18.01 1.80 -19.21
N ASP A 66 -17.67 1.12 -20.30
CA ASP A 66 -17.14 1.74 -21.50
C ASP A 66 -18.07 2.88 -21.94
N SER A 67 -17.51 4.07 -22.10
CA SER A 67 -18.05 5.03 -23.05
C SER A 67 -16.89 5.75 -23.70
N CYS A 68 -16.49 5.21 -24.85
CA CYS A 68 -15.62 5.86 -25.79
C CYS A 68 -16.27 7.16 -26.25
N SER A 69 -15.74 8.31 -25.82
CA SER A 69 -16.04 9.59 -26.46
C SER A 69 -14.73 10.33 -26.69
N ALA A 70 -14.18 10.12 -27.89
CA ALA A 70 -13.10 10.92 -28.42
C ALA A 70 -13.58 12.36 -28.67
N LYS A 71 -13.11 13.30 -27.85
CA LYS A 71 -12.89 14.67 -28.28
C LYS A 71 -11.71 15.24 -27.50
N GLY A 72 -10.72 15.69 -28.26
CA GLY A 72 -9.39 15.99 -27.77
C GLY A 72 -9.33 17.10 -26.73
N ASP A 73 -8.46 16.89 -25.76
CA ASP A 73 -7.36 17.80 -25.53
C ASP A 73 -6.16 16.98 -25.07
N ILE A 74 -5.01 17.23 -25.69
CA ILE A 74 -3.74 16.61 -25.33
C ILE A 74 -3.34 17.21 -23.98
N ILE A 75 -3.71 16.56 -22.87
CA ILE A 75 -3.09 16.84 -21.57
C ILE A 75 -1.68 16.26 -21.62
N ARG A 76 -0.77 17.11 -22.07
CA ARG A 76 0.66 16.88 -22.16
C ARG A 76 1.23 16.76 -20.74
N SER A 77 1.64 15.55 -20.39
CA SER A 77 2.66 15.18 -19.39
C SER A 77 2.73 16.00 -18.08
N ALA A 78 2.08 15.49 -17.03
CA ALA A 78 2.52 15.67 -15.63
C ALA A 78 3.34 14.45 -15.13
N GLY A 79 3.88 13.64 -16.04
CA GLY A 79 4.43 12.30 -15.77
C GLY A 79 5.88 12.24 -15.25
N SER A 80 6.36 13.23 -14.50
CA SER A 80 7.69 13.11 -13.86
C SER A 80 7.83 13.87 -12.54
N SER A 81 7.24 15.06 -12.41
CA SER A 81 7.30 15.79 -11.13
C SER A 81 6.35 15.21 -10.08
N ALA A 82 5.13 14.80 -10.45
CA ALA A 82 4.12 14.31 -9.51
C ALA A 82 4.51 12.98 -8.84
N GLY A 83 5.07 12.03 -9.61
CA GLY A 83 5.56 10.75 -9.06
C GLY A 83 6.74 10.94 -8.12
N GLY A 84 7.67 11.86 -8.45
CA GLY A 84 8.78 12.22 -7.57
C GLY A 84 8.32 12.93 -6.29
N THR A 85 7.25 13.74 -6.36
CA THR A 85 6.68 14.40 -5.18
C THR A 85 6.05 13.40 -4.22
N LEU A 86 5.22 12.47 -4.70
CA LEU A 86 4.58 11.48 -3.82
C LEU A 86 5.61 10.53 -3.20
N LEU A 87 6.59 10.05 -3.98
CA LEU A 87 7.70 9.26 -3.44
C LEU A 87 8.42 10.01 -2.31
N ARG A 88 8.75 11.28 -2.52
CA ARG A 88 9.40 12.11 -1.49
C ARG A 88 8.54 12.29 -0.25
N LEU A 89 7.22 12.47 -0.39
CA LEU A 89 6.30 12.58 0.74
C LEU A 89 6.25 11.28 1.55
N ARG A 90 6.19 10.13 0.86
CA ARG A 90 6.26 8.81 1.51
C ARG A 90 7.59 8.64 2.26
N SER A 91 8.72 8.98 1.65
CA SER A 91 10.04 8.91 2.32
C SER A 91 10.08 9.79 3.58
N ILE A 92 9.56 11.02 3.50
CA ILE A 92 9.47 11.94 4.66
C ILE A 92 8.56 11.35 5.75
N PHE A 93 7.43 10.76 5.37
CA PHE A 93 6.52 10.12 6.31
C PHE A 93 7.19 8.94 7.01
N VAL A 94 7.84 8.05 6.25
CA VAL A 94 8.57 6.91 6.80
C VAL A 94 9.67 7.36 7.76
N ALA A 95 10.41 8.43 7.44
CA ALA A 95 11.46 8.96 8.29
C ALA A 95 10.95 9.46 9.66
N GLN A 96 9.65 9.72 9.80
CA GLN A 96 9.01 10.08 11.07
C GLN A 96 8.54 8.86 11.88
N LEU A 97 8.47 7.67 11.26
CA LEU A 97 8.16 6.43 11.96
C LEU A 97 9.32 6.03 12.86
N THR A 98 9.02 5.35 13.96
CA THR A 98 10.04 4.75 14.81
C THR A 98 10.73 3.59 14.08
N ILE A 99 11.95 3.23 14.49
CA ILE A 99 12.67 2.10 13.90
C ILE A 99 11.84 0.79 13.96
N PRO A 100 11.20 0.45 15.09
CA PRO A 100 10.34 -0.75 15.15
C PRO A 100 9.17 -0.70 14.16
N GLN A 101 8.52 0.45 13.98
CA GLN A 101 7.45 0.65 13.00
C GLN A 101 7.95 0.51 11.56
N GLN A 102 9.13 1.04 11.25
CA GLN A 102 9.76 0.86 9.93
C GLN A 102 10.05 -0.61 9.64
N ASP A 103 10.58 -1.34 10.63
CA ASP A 103 10.87 -2.77 10.50
C ASP A 103 9.57 -3.59 10.35
N ALA A 104 8.51 -3.25 11.09
CA ALA A 104 7.19 -3.86 10.95
C ALA A 104 6.58 -3.60 9.56
N LEU A 105 6.65 -2.36 9.08
CA LEU A 105 6.21 -1.98 7.74
C LEU A 105 6.99 -2.74 6.66
N MET A 106 8.32 -2.87 6.80
CA MET A 106 9.15 -3.64 5.87
C MET A 106 8.69 -5.11 5.82
N ARG A 107 8.38 -5.73 6.96
CA ARG A 107 7.86 -7.10 7.02
C ARG A 107 6.51 -7.23 6.32
N VAL A 108 5.59 -6.29 6.57
CA VAL A 108 4.29 -6.21 5.88
C VAL A 108 4.47 -6.20 4.36
N LEU A 109 5.35 -5.32 3.85
CA LEU A 109 5.59 -5.20 2.41
C LEU A 109 6.18 -6.48 1.83
N TYR A 110 7.11 -7.15 2.53
CA TYR A 110 7.67 -8.43 2.09
C TYR A 110 6.65 -9.56 2.05
N VAL A 111 5.74 -9.65 3.04
CA VAL A 111 4.67 -10.65 3.02
C VAL A 111 3.73 -10.43 1.83
N CYS A 112 3.36 -9.18 1.56
CA CYS A 112 2.56 -8.83 0.39
C CYS A 112 3.28 -9.18 -0.94
N MET A 113 4.57 -8.87 -1.06
CA MET A 113 5.36 -9.21 -2.25
C MET A 113 5.51 -10.73 -2.45
N ALA A 114 5.73 -11.48 -1.37
CA ALA A 114 5.82 -12.93 -1.41
C ALA A 114 4.50 -13.56 -1.88
N SER A 115 3.36 -13.01 -1.46
CA SER A 115 2.04 -13.42 -1.93
C SER A 115 1.86 -13.21 -3.43
N CYS A 116 2.33 -12.08 -3.98
CA CYS A 116 2.33 -11.82 -5.42
C CYS A 116 3.20 -12.83 -6.18
N ALA A 117 4.40 -13.12 -5.67
CA ALA A 117 5.35 -14.02 -6.31
C ALA A 117 4.91 -15.50 -6.27
N SER A 118 4.17 -15.89 -5.24
CA SER A 118 3.66 -17.25 -5.08
C SER A 118 2.63 -17.64 -6.15
N GLY A 119 2.20 -16.69 -7.00
CA GLY A 119 1.38 -16.97 -8.17
C GLY A 119 0.16 -17.81 -7.81
N VAL A 120 -0.46 -17.55 -6.64
CA VAL A 120 -1.71 -18.19 -6.23
C VAL A 120 -2.76 -17.74 -7.25
N THR A 121 -2.77 -18.49 -8.35
CA THR A 121 -3.86 -18.61 -9.28
C THR A 121 -5.08 -18.74 -8.40
N ALA A 122 -5.98 -17.76 -8.51
CA ALA A 122 -7.25 -17.77 -7.81
C ALA A 122 -7.75 -19.22 -7.81
N PRO A 123 -8.05 -19.83 -6.64
CA PRO A 123 -8.57 -21.18 -6.66
C PRO A 123 -9.74 -21.15 -7.63
N THR A 124 -9.65 -21.96 -8.68
CA THR A 124 -10.61 -21.99 -9.77
C THR A 124 -11.87 -22.60 -9.17
N PHE A 125 -12.63 -21.81 -8.42
CA PHE A 125 -13.84 -22.22 -7.74
C PHE A 125 -14.96 -22.30 -8.79
N LYS A 126 -14.87 -23.32 -9.63
CA LYS A 126 -16.04 -23.90 -10.28
C LYS A 126 -16.89 -24.52 -9.16
N GLY A 127 -17.83 -23.75 -8.60
CA GLY A 127 -19.05 -24.35 -8.04
C GLY A 127 -19.36 -24.15 -6.56
N LEU A 128 -19.14 -22.97 -5.97
CA LEU A 128 -19.79 -22.63 -4.70
C LEU A 128 -20.47 -21.26 -4.82
N CYS A 129 -21.81 -21.27 -4.91
CA CYS A 129 -22.68 -20.10 -4.77
C CYS A 129 -22.69 -19.60 -3.31
N GLY A 130 -21.56 -19.09 -2.83
CA GLY A 130 -21.41 -18.48 -1.52
C GLY A 130 -20.52 -17.25 -1.59
N ALA A 131 -20.78 -16.25 -0.73
CA ALA A 131 -19.90 -15.10 -0.59
C ALA A 131 -18.49 -15.59 -0.17
N PRO A 132 -17.42 -15.01 -0.73
CA PRO A 132 -16.06 -15.38 -0.36
C PRO A 132 -15.86 -15.18 1.15
N THR A 133 -15.17 -16.13 1.79
CA THR A 133 -14.82 -15.99 3.21
C THR A 133 -13.64 -15.02 3.37
N ALA A 134 -13.49 -14.38 4.54
CA ALA A 134 -12.39 -13.44 4.81
C ALA A 134 -10.99 -14.06 4.56
N ALA A 135 -10.84 -15.38 4.80
CA ALA A 135 -9.63 -16.11 4.45
C ALA A 135 -9.40 -16.19 2.94
N GLN A 136 -10.46 -16.31 2.16
CA GLN A 136 -10.43 -16.42 0.70
C GLN A 136 -10.11 -15.07 0.04
N GLU A 137 -10.62 -13.97 0.60
CA GLU A 137 -10.27 -12.61 0.17
C GLU A 137 -8.82 -12.27 0.50
N ALA A 138 -8.31 -12.71 1.67
CA ALA A 138 -6.93 -12.51 2.08
C ALA A 138 -5.91 -13.18 1.13
N HIS A 139 -6.33 -14.21 0.39
CA HIS A 139 -5.50 -14.92 -0.59
C HIS A 139 -5.81 -14.56 -2.06
N ALA A 140 -6.75 -13.65 -2.32
CA ALA A 140 -7.04 -13.20 -3.69
C ALA A 140 -5.82 -12.48 -4.30
N PRO A 141 -5.53 -12.63 -5.60
CA PRO A 141 -4.42 -11.90 -6.22
C PRO A 141 -4.59 -10.38 -6.05
N LEU A 142 -3.48 -9.66 -5.85
CA LEU A 142 -3.49 -8.20 -5.84
C LEU A 142 -3.70 -7.67 -7.26
N SER A 143 -4.44 -6.57 -7.39
CA SER A 143 -4.58 -5.88 -8.68
C SER A 143 -3.22 -5.30 -9.13
N PRO A 144 -2.98 -5.10 -10.44
CA PRO A 144 -1.74 -4.49 -10.92
C PRO A 144 -1.43 -3.13 -10.26
N ALA A 145 -2.46 -2.31 -10.03
CA ALA A 145 -2.33 -1.04 -9.32
C ALA A 145 -1.88 -1.24 -7.85
N ALA A 146 -2.44 -2.23 -7.15
CA ALA A 146 -2.04 -2.54 -5.78
C ALA A 146 -0.60 -3.10 -5.70
N VAL A 147 -0.17 -3.87 -6.71
CA VAL A 147 1.23 -4.32 -6.82
C VAL A 147 2.16 -3.14 -7.07
N HIS A 148 1.79 -2.22 -7.96
CA HIS A 148 2.59 -1.01 -8.18
C HIS A 148 2.72 -0.18 -6.90
N HIS A 149 1.61 0.10 -6.23
CA HIS A 149 1.54 0.82 -4.96
C HIS A 149 2.41 0.18 -3.87
N LEU A 150 2.38 -1.15 -3.77
CA LEU A 150 3.25 -1.92 -2.87
C LEU A 150 4.74 -1.65 -3.11
N TYR A 151 5.18 -1.67 -4.38
CA TYR A 151 6.57 -1.41 -4.73
C TYR A 151 6.98 0.05 -4.52
N GLU A 152 6.07 1.01 -4.69
CA GLU A 152 6.38 2.42 -4.42
C GLU A 152 6.58 2.69 -2.92
N TRP A 153 5.76 2.08 -2.05
CA TRP A 153 5.96 2.16 -0.61
C TRP A 153 7.24 1.45 -0.16
N HIS A 154 7.58 0.31 -0.79
CA HIS A 154 8.87 -0.33 -0.56
C HIS A 154 10.04 0.57 -0.96
N ALA A 155 9.96 1.24 -2.11
CA ALA A 155 10.99 2.17 -2.55
C ALA A 155 11.15 3.36 -1.60
N ALA A 156 10.03 3.95 -1.12
CA ALA A 156 10.06 5.03 -0.15
C ALA A 156 10.65 4.61 1.20
N LEU A 157 10.30 3.40 1.66
CA LEU A 157 10.83 2.86 2.91
C LEU A 157 12.33 2.58 2.81
N HIS A 158 12.78 2.05 1.67
CA HIS A 158 14.19 1.82 1.40
C HIS A 158 14.98 3.12 1.32
N ASP A 159 14.45 4.15 0.64
CA ASP A 159 15.05 5.48 0.55
C ASP A 159 15.22 6.15 1.93
N ALA A 160 14.23 6.00 2.82
CA ALA A 160 14.26 6.61 4.15
C ALA A 160 15.06 5.83 5.20
N ALA A 161 14.96 4.49 5.22
CA ALA A 161 15.52 3.65 6.29
C ALA A 161 16.79 2.89 5.88
N GLY A 162 17.11 2.88 4.58
CA GLY A 162 18.26 2.21 4.00
C GLY A 162 18.24 0.68 4.13
N ASP A 163 19.35 0.05 3.73
CA ASP A 163 19.51 -1.41 3.75
C ASP A 163 19.41 -2.02 5.16
N GLY A 164 19.66 -1.22 6.20
CA GLY A 164 19.55 -1.68 7.59
C GLY A 164 18.14 -2.17 7.95
N ALA A 165 17.09 -1.51 7.44
CA ALA A 165 15.71 -1.95 7.66
C ALA A 165 15.38 -3.25 6.95
N VAL A 166 15.91 -3.44 5.73
CA VAL A 166 15.80 -4.70 4.99
C VAL A 166 16.43 -5.84 5.78
N VAL A 167 17.66 -5.65 6.26
CA VAL A 167 18.38 -6.68 7.03
C VAL A 167 17.64 -7.01 8.32
N ARG A 168 17.19 -6.01 9.09
CA ARG A 168 16.46 -6.25 10.35
C ARG A 168 15.13 -6.96 10.13
N ALA A 169 14.38 -6.59 9.09
CA ALA A 169 13.12 -7.24 8.75
C ALA A 169 13.33 -8.71 8.36
N LEU A 170 14.36 -9.02 7.57
CA LEU A 170 14.69 -10.39 7.18
C LEU A 170 15.27 -11.22 8.33
N MET A 171 15.93 -10.56 9.29
CA MET A 171 16.53 -11.20 10.46
C MET A 171 15.58 -11.30 11.66
N SER A 172 14.34 -10.81 11.58
CA SER A 172 13.34 -11.04 12.63
C SER A 172 13.11 -12.56 12.73
N ARG A 173 13.66 -13.18 13.76
CA ARG A 173 13.62 -14.63 14.01
C ARG A 173 12.80 -14.97 15.23
#